data_AF-A0A8J8FJP5-F1
#
_entry.id   AF-A0A8J8FJP5-F1
#
_cell.length_a   1.000
_cell.length_b   1.000
_cell.length_c   1.000
_cell.angle_alpha   90.00
_cell.angle_beta   90.00
_cell.angle_gamma   90.00
#
_symmetry.space_group_name_H-M   'P 1'
#
loop_
_entity.id
_entity.type
_entity.pdbx_description
1 polymer ?
#
loop_
_entity_poly.entity_id
_entity_poly.type
_entity_poly.pdbx_seq_one_letter_code
_entity_poly.pdbx_strand_id
1 'polypeptide(L)'
;MELKLQAYKQALDGFNYLANVDYISLQKILDPRVIDGLENGLIRKFEIITELSWKLAKAFLFQMEAVDSKTPKQNIKSFFAAGHLVEEDYLLWMQALDDRNSLSH
;
A
#
# COMPACT_ATOMS: atom_id res chain seq x y z
N MET A 1 11.74 13.42 -0.49
CA MET A 1 11.38 12.21 -1.26
C MET A 1 12.01 10.97 -0.66
N GLU A 2 13.32 10.98 -0.38
CA GLU A 2 14.05 9.86 0.23
C GLU A 2 13.44 9.35 1.54
N LEU A 3 13.08 10.22 2.48
CA LEU A 3 12.43 9.80 3.74
C LEU A 3 11.12 9.04 3.52
N LYS A 4 10.31 9.44 2.53
CA LYS A 4 9.05 8.74 2.20
C LYS A 4 9.33 7.39 1.55
N LEU A 5 10.36 7.31 0.72
CA LEU A 5 10.77 6.06 0.10
C LEU A 5 11.33 5.07 1.13
N GLN A 6 12.11 5.55 2.11
CA GLN A 6 12.59 4.73 3.22
C GLN A 6 11.43 4.22 4.09
N ALA A 7 10.48 5.10 4.44
CA ALA A 7 9.29 4.71 5.18
C ALA A 7 8.45 3.68 4.41
N TYR A 8 8.32 3.84 3.09
CA TYR A 8 7.62 2.88 2.23
C TYR A 8 8.29 1.51 2.26
N LYS A 9 9.62 1.46 2.07
CA LYS A 9 10.40 0.22 2.12
C LYS A 9 10.22 -0.50 3.46
N GLN A 10 10.36 0.22 4.57
CA GLN A 10 10.18 -0.35 5.91
C GLN A 10 8.75 -0.88 6.13
N ALA A 11 7.73 -0.17 5.64
CA ALA A 11 6.34 -0.62 5.74
C ALA A 11 6.09 -1.87 4.88
N LEU A 12 6.62 -1.90 3.66
CA LEU A 12 6.52 -3.02 2.73
C LEU A 12 7.21 -4.28 3.27
N ASP A 13 8.41 -4.15 3.83
CA ASP A 13 9.13 -5.27 4.45
C ASP A 13 8.31 -5.87 5.59
N GLY A 14 7.73 -5.03 6.43
CA GLY A 14 6.86 -5.49 7.51
C GLY A 14 5.55 -6.09 7.01
N PHE A 15 4.99 -5.60 5.90
CA PHE A 15 3.78 -6.14 5.30
C PHE A 15 4.06 -7.54 4.76
N ASN A 16 5.13 -7.68 3.97
CA ASN A 16 5.57 -8.95 3.43
C ASN A 16 5.84 -9.97 4.53
N TYR A 17 6.49 -9.54 5.63
CA TYR A 17 6.68 -10.41 6.78
C TYR A 17 5.33 -10.91 7.33
N LEU A 18 4.43 -9.99 7.70
CA LEU A 18 3.14 -10.35 8.32
C LEU A 18 2.21 -11.13 7.37
N ALA A 19 2.28 -10.89 6.06
CA ALA A 19 1.47 -11.60 5.07
C ALA A 19 1.89 -13.07 4.90
N ASN A 20 3.12 -13.41 5.26
CA ASN A 20 3.68 -14.77 5.14
C ASN A 20 3.79 -15.50 6.50
N VAL A 21 3.25 -14.93 7.58
CA VAL A 21 3.20 -15.57 8.89
C VAL A 21 2.21 -16.75 8.86
N ASP A 22 2.60 -17.89 9.44
CA ASP A 22 1.69 -19.02 9.67
C ASP A 22 0.82 -18.77 10.92
N TYR A 23 -0.26 -18.00 10.73
CA TYR A 23 -1.23 -17.70 11.79
C TYR A 23 -1.89 -18.96 12.35
N ILE A 24 -2.03 -20.02 11.54
CA ILE A 24 -2.66 -21.29 11.97
C ILE A 24 -1.80 -22.02 12.99
N SER A 25 -0.48 -21.96 12.85
CA SER A 25 0.44 -22.49 13.84
C SER A 25 0.54 -21.60 15.07
N LEU A 26 0.60 -20.28 14.90
CA LEU A 26 0.70 -19.33 16.02
C LEU A 26 -0.53 -19.34 16.93
N GLN A 27 -1.75 -19.42 16.39
CA GLN A 27 -2.98 -19.44 17.19
C GLN A 27 -3.09 -20.65 18.14
N LYS A 28 -2.30 -21.71 17.92
CA LYS A 28 -2.25 -22.89 18.79
C LYS A 28 -1.43 -22.67 20.06
N ILE A 29 -0.55 -21.66 20.06
CA ILE A 29 0.43 -21.41 21.12
C ILE A 29 0.32 -20.01 21.72
N LEU A 30 -0.17 -19.02 20.97
CA LEU A 30 -0.31 -17.64 21.43
C LEU A 30 -1.75 -17.35 21.86
N ASP A 31 -1.89 -16.38 22.76
CA ASP A 31 -3.20 -15.82 23.14
C ASP A 31 -3.90 -15.24 21.90
N PRO A 32 -5.20 -15.50 21.68
CA PRO A 32 -5.94 -14.99 20.52
C PRO A 32 -5.87 -13.46 20.35
N ARG A 33 -5.72 -12.70 21.44
CA ARG A 33 -5.57 -11.23 21.39
C ARG A 33 -4.24 -10.79 20.77
N VAL A 34 -3.20 -11.63 20.87
CA VAL A 34 -1.91 -11.37 20.21
C VAL A 34 -2.04 -11.62 18.71
N ILE A 35 -2.78 -12.66 18.30
CA ILE A 35 -3.07 -12.96 16.90
C ILE A 35 -3.85 -11.81 16.25
N ASP A 36 -4.94 -11.36 16.90
CA ASP A 36 -5.71 -10.19 16.48
C ASP A 36 -4.82 -8.94 16.31
N GLY A 37 -3.89 -8.69 17.24
CA GLY A 37 -2.92 -7.61 17.14
C GLY A 37 -2.01 -7.71 15.91
N LEU A 38 -1.60 -8.92 15.52
CA LEU A 38 -0.78 -9.15 14.32
C LEU A 38 -1.58 -8.94 13.04
N GLU A 39 -2.83 -9.42 12.97
CA GLU A 39 -3.74 -9.23 11.84
C GLU A 39 -4.08 -7.74 11.64
N ASN A 40 -4.38 -7.03 12.73
CA ASN A 40 -4.55 -5.58 12.72
C ASN A 40 -3.27 -4.86 12.27
N GLY A 41 -2.10 -5.36 12.66
CA GLY A 41 -0.81 -4.88 12.18
C GLY A 41 -0.63 -5.06 10.66
N LEU A 42 -1.08 -6.18 10.10
CA LEU A 42 -1.03 -6.45 8.67
C LEU A 42 -1.91 -5.47 7.89
N ILE A 43 -3.16 -5.29 8.32
CA ILE A 43 -4.11 -4.30 7.76
C ILE A 43 -3.49 -2.91 7.81
N ARG A 44 -2.96 -2.50 8.97
CA ARG A 44 -2.35 -1.18 9.12
C ARG A 44 -1.18 -0.96 8.17
N LYS A 45 -0.35 -1.98 7.96
CA LYS A 45 0.76 -1.87 7.00
C LYS A 45 0.25 -1.77 5.56
N PHE A 46 -0.81 -2.49 5.19
CA PHE A 46 -1.46 -2.35 3.89
C PHE A 46 -1.94 -0.90 3.64
N GLU A 47 -2.60 -0.27 4.62
CA GLU A 47 -3.02 1.13 4.52
C GLU A 47 -1.83 2.07 4.28
N ILE A 48 -0.73 1.87 5.03
CA ILE A 48 0.47 2.70 4.94
C ILE A 48 1.13 2.55 3.57
N ILE A 49 1.34 1.32 3.08
CA ILE A 49 1.98 1.11 1.78
C ILE A 49 1.12 1.70 0.66
N THR A 50 -0.19 1.50 0.68
CA THR A 50 -1.09 2.04 -0.35
C THR A 50 -1.09 3.57 -0.36
N GLU A 51 -1.09 4.21 0.81
CA GLU A 51 -1.03 5.66 0.95
C GLU A 51 0.33 6.24 0.51
N LEU A 52 1.43 5.56 0.81
CA LEU A 52 2.77 6.00 0.40
C LEU A 52 3.02 5.75 -1.09
N SER A 53 2.52 4.66 -1.67
CA SER A 53 2.64 4.36 -3.10
C SER A 53 2.14 5.52 -3.96
N TRP A 54 0.91 6.01 -3.71
CA TRP A 54 0.36 7.09 -4.54
C TRP A 54 1.05 8.43 -4.27
N LYS A 55 1.53 8.69 -3.05
CA LYS A 55 2.32 9.89 -2.72
C LYS A 55 3.68 9.90 -3.41
N LEU A 56 4.32 8.74 -3.55
CA LEU A 56 5.57 8.59 -4.28
C LEU A 56 5.34 8.77 -5.78
N ALA A 57 4.33 8.12 -6.35
CA ALA A 57 3.97 8.31 -7.76
C ALA A 57 3.55 9.76 -8.07
N LYS A 58 2.83 10.43 -7.15
CA LYS A 58 2.53 11.86 -7.28
C LYS A 58 3.80 12.71 -7.34
N ALA A 59 4.75 12.46 -6.46
CA ALA A 59 6.02 13.17 -6.47
C ALA A 59 6.79 12.94 -7.77
N PHE A 60 6.80 11.70 -8.26
CA PHE A 60 7.41 11.33 -9.53
C PHE A 60 6.76 12.07 -10.71
N LEU A 61 5.43 12.01 -10.85
CA LEU A 61 4.70 12.68 -11.92
C LEU A 61 4.91 14.19 -11.93
N PHE A 62 4.92 14.81 -10.74
CA PHE A 62 5.17 16.23 -10.60
C PHE A 62 6.59 16.60 -11.06
N GLN A 63 7.59 15.78 -10.74
CA GLN A 63 8.99 16.05 -11.06
C GLN A 63 9.35 15.75 -12.53
N MET A 64 8.81 14.67 -13.09
CA MET A 64 9.19 14.17 -14.41
C MET A 64 8.27 14.68 -15.52
N GLU A 65 7.01 14.98 -15.19
CA GLU A 65 5.97 15.29 -16.18
C GLU A 65 5.20 16.58 -15.89
N ALA A 66 5.55 17.29 -14.81
CA ALA A 66 4.85 18.49 -14.34
C ALA A 66 3.34 18.27 -14.07
N VAL A 67 2.93 17.02 -13.77
CA VAL A 67 1.53 16.67 -13.45
C VAL A 67 1.32 16.74 -11.93
N ASP A 68 0.42 17.61 -11.47
CA ASP A 68 0.02 17.72 -10.06
C ASP A 68 -1.36 17.11 -9.81
N SER A 69 -1.38 15.79 -9.60
CA SER A 69 -2.59 15.04 -9.23
C SER A 69 -3.08 15.40 -7.82
N LYS A 70 -4.39 15.52 -7.61
CA LYS A 70 -4.94 15.99 -6.32
C LYS A 70 -5.49 14.86 -5.43
N THR A 71 -5.82 13.71 -6.02
CA THR A 71 -6.39 12.56 -5.30
C THR A 71 -5.65 11.26 -5.66
N PRO A 72 -5.69 10.22 -4.81
CA PRO A 72 -5.07 8.94 -5.11
C PRO A 72 -5.57 8.34 -6.42
N LYS A 73 -6.89 8.35 -6.64
CA LYS A 73 -7.54 7.83 -7.85
C LYS A 73 -7.11 8.60 -9.11
N GLN A 74 -7.03 9.93 -9.03
CA GLN A 74 -6.52 10.73 -10.14
C GLN A 74 -5.05 10.42 -10.42
N ASN A 75 -4.24 10.28 -9.37
CA ASN A 75 -2.82 10.00 -9.49
C ASN A 75 -2.55 8.68 -10.23
N ILE A 76 -3.23 7.59 -9.84
CA ILE A 76 -3.05 6.27 -10.46
C ILE A 76 -3.46 6.32 -11.95
N LYS A 77 -4.56 6.99 -12.28
CA LYS A 77 -4.98 7.22 -13.67
C LYS A 77 -3.96 8.00 -14.48
N SER A 78 -3.41 9.09 -13.91
CA SER A 78 -2.36 9.87 -14.58
C SER A 78 -1.08 9.05 -14.77
N PHE A 79 -0.71 8.22 -13.80
CA PHE A 79 0.48 7.36 -13.87
C PHE A 79 0.35 6.29 -14.98
N PHE A 80 -0.84 5.71 -15.13
CA PHE A 80 -1.16 4.80 -16.25
C PHE A 80 -1.19 5.53 -17.59
N ALA A 81 -1.86 6.68 -17.69
CA ALA A 81 -1.93 7.47 -18.93
C ALA A 81 -0.57 7.95 -19.43
N ALA A 82 0.38 8.15 -18.51
CA ALA A 82 1.76 8.48 -18.79
C ALA A 82 2.64 7.27 -19.22
N GLY A 83 2.10 6.06 -19.18
CA GLY A 83 2.78 4.84 -19.62
C GLY A 83 3.67 4.17 -18.56
N HIS A 84 3.55 4.56 -17.27
CA HIS A 84 4.35 3.96 -16.19
C HIS A 84 3.74 2.68 -15.60
N LEU A 85 2.56 2.26 -16.07
CA LEU A 85 1.88 1.04 -15.66
C LEU A 85 1.37 0.29 -16.88
N VAL A 86 1.40 -1.04 -16.82
CA VAL A 86 0.57 -1.88 -17.70
C VAL A 86 -0.86 -1.95 -17.15
N GLU A 87 -1.81 -2.39 -17.99
CA GLU A 87 -3.23 -2.42 -17.62
C GLU A 87 -3.50 -3.29 -16.39
N GLU A 88 -2.83 -4.44 -16.28
CA GLU A 88 -2.97 -5.36 -15.14
C GLU A 88 -2.59 -4.68 -13.81
N ASP A 89 -1.42 -4.03 -13.75
CA ASP A 89 -0.95 -3.31 -12.56
C ASP A 89 -1.85 -2.12 -12.23
N TYR A 90 -2.36 -1.41 -13.25
CA TYR A 90 -3.32 -0.33 -13.06
C TYR A 90 -4.61 -0.83 -12.40
N LEU A 91 -5.18 -1.92 -12.89
CA LEU A 91 -6.40 -2.51 -12.34
C LEU A 91 -6.18 -3.01 -10.91
N LEU A 92 -5.05 -3.69 -10.65
CA LEU A 92 -4.69 -4.15 -9.30
C LEU A 92 -4.51 -2.98 -8.32
N TRP A 93 -3.87 -1.90 -8.74
CA TRP A 93 -3.66 -0.75 -7.86
C TRP A 93 -4.96 0.01 -7.59
N MET A 94 -5.84 0.10 -8.59
CA MET A 94 -7.19 0.64 -8.40
C MET A 94 -8.00 -0.19 -7.40
N GLN A 95 -7.94 -1.52 -7.51
CA GLN A 95 -8.58 -2.42 -6.53
C GLN A 95 -7.99 -2.24 -5.14
N ALA A 96 -6.66 -2.19 -4.99
CA ALA A 96 -6.01 -1.97 -3.70
C ALA A 96 -6.41 -0.64 -3.05
N LEU A 97 -6.66 0.40 -3.86
CA LEU A 97 -7.17 1.67 -3.35
C LEU A 97 -8.60 1.54 -2.82
N ASP A 98 -9.46 0.77 -3.50
CA ASP A 98 -10.84 0.52 -3.08
C ASP A 98 -10.88 -0.38 -1.81
N ASP A 99 -10.04 -1.42 -1.74
CA ASP A 99 -9.88 -2.27 -0.57
C ASP A 99 -9.39 -1.47 0.65
N ARG A 100 -8.47 -0.52 0.45
CA ARG A 100 -8.04 0.36 1.54
C ARG A 100 -9.21 1.18 2.07
N ASN A 101 -10.09 1.67 1.19
CA ASN A 101 -11.22 2.49 1.60
C ASN A 101 -12.27 1.68 2.37
N SER A 102 -12.45 0.39 2.05
CA SER A 102 -13.37 -0.48 2.80
C SER A 102 -12.86 -0.87 4.18
N LEU A 103 -11.54 -0.96 4.37
CA LEU A 103 -10.93 -1.24 5.68
C LEU A 103 -11.04 -0.06 6.67
N SER A 104 -11.37 1.13 6.18
CA SER A 104 -11.54 2.34 7.00
C SER A 104 -12.98 2.57 7.49
N HIS A 105 -13.93 1.70 7.12
CA HIS A 105 -15.37 1.83 7.38
C HIS A 105 -15.94 0.60 8.07
#